data_AF-A0A960GFV3-F1
#
_entry.id   AF-A0A960GFV3-F1
#
_cell.length_a   1.000
_cell.length_b   1.000
_cell.length_c   1.000
_cell.angle_alpha   90.00
_cell.angle_beta   90.00
_cell.angle_gamma   90.00
#
_symmetry.space_group_name_H-M   'P 1'
#
loop_
_entity.id
_entity.type
_entity.pdbx_description
1 polymer ?
#
loop_
_entity_poly.entity_id
_entity_poly.type
_entity_poly.pdbx_seq_one_letter_code
_entity_poly.pdbx_strand_id
1 'polypeptide(L)'
;NEKHNLANGEGNRDGDSHNNSWNCGVEGPTDDPAILALRQQQMKNMLTTLLLSQGVPMIRMGDEIAHSQGGNNNAYCQDNDISWINWNLTDSQREMFEFCCQVVKVWRNNPVFQRRNFFQGQPIRGQGQKDIHWYGAHGKEMTDNDWHAAHARCLGVLLNGEMTDEVDERGRQINGQTTLLLLNARQREVEFTIP
;
A
#
# COMPACT_ATOMS: atom_id res chain seq x y z
N ASN A 1 7.50 -20.14 1.68
CA ASN A 1 8.12 -18.83 1.40
C ASN A 1 9.09 -18.64 2.53
N GLU A 2 10.35 -19.00 2.27
CA GLU A 2 11.35 -19.16 3.33
C GLU A 2 12.44 -18.12 3.15
N LYS A 3 13.19 -17.85 4.22
CA LYS A 3 14.38 -16.99 4.15
C LYS A 3 15.55 -17.75 3.52
N HIS A 4 16.34 -17.05 2.71
CA HIS A 4 17.53 -17.57 2.01
C HIS A 4 18.79 -16.79 2.43
N ASN A 5 19.14 -16.91 3.72
CA ASN A 5 20.22 -16.19 4.39
C ASN A 5 21.55 -16.97 4.41
N LEU A 6 21.68 -18.05 3.62
CA LEU A 6 22.89 -18.90 3.60
C LEU A 6 24.18 -18.12 3.33
N ALA A 7 24.10 -17.05 2.53
CA ALA A 7 25.22 -16.15 2.23
C ALA A 7 25.80 -15.47 3.48
N ASN A 8 25.04 -15.38 4.58
CA ASN A 8 25.47 -14.75 5.82
C ASN A 8 26.43 -15.64 6.64
N GLY A 9 26.59 -16.92 6.29
CA GLY A 9 27.53 -17.84 6.96
C GLY A 9 27.01 -18.45 8.26
N GLU A 10 25.77 -18.16 8.66
CA GLU A 10 25.18 -18.65 9.92
C GLU A 10 24.26 -19.87 9.73
N GLY A 11 24.36 -20.56 8.59
CA GLY A 11 23.58 -21.75 8.28
C GLY A 11 22.06 -21.49 8.23
N ASN A 12 21.66 -20.33 7.70
CA ASN A 12 20.26 -19.89 7.57
C ASN A 12 19.51 -19.71 8.91
N ARG A 13 20.22 -19.60 10.04
CA ARG A 13 19.59 -19.46 11.36
C ARG A 13 19.18 -18.01 11.69
N ASP A 14 19.90 -17.04 11.15
CA ASP A 14 19.69 -15.61 11.35
C ASP A 14 18.47 -15.08 10.56
N GLY A 15 17.96 -13.90 10.93
CA GLY A 15 16.74 -13.30 10.35
C GLY A 15 15.43 -13.87 10.91
N ASP A 16 14.32 -13.17 10.66
CA ASP A 16 12.98 -13.59 11.09
C ASP A 16 12.46 -14.77 10.26
N SER A 17 11.71 -15.68 10.88
CA SER A 17 11.03 -16.80 10.21
C SER A 17 9.54 -16.52 9.92
N HIS A 18 8.97 -15.42 10.42
CA HIS A 18 7.57 -15.05 10.23
C HIS A 18 7.40 -13.80 9.36
N ASN A 19 7.73 -13.90 8.08
CA ASN A 19 7.77 -12.74 7.17
C ASN A 19 6.40 -12.25 6.66
N ASN A 20 5.29 -12.94 6.95
CA ASN A 20 3.96 -12.64 6.39
C ASN A 20 3.96 -12.46 4.85
N SER A 21 4.78 -13.25 4.16
CA SER A 21 5.06 -13.10 2.75
C SER A 21 4.39 -14.20 1.92
N TRP A 22 4.13 -13.91 0.64
CA TRP A 22 3.62 -14.90 -0.33
C TRP A 22 4.39 -14.81 -1.65
N ASN A 23 4.96 -15.92 -2.09
CA ASN A 23 5.81 -16.00 -3.29
C ASN A 23 5.00 -15.98 -4.61
N CYS A 24 3.67 -15.90 -4.51
CA CYS A 24 2.73 -15.90 -5.63
C CYS A 24 2.71 -17.20 -6.46
N GLY A 25 3.22 -18.30 -5.90
CA GLY A 25 3.13 -19.65 -6.46
C GLY A 25 4.48 -20.36 -6.68
N VAL A 26 5.54 -19.61 -6.95
CA VAL A 26 6.89 -20.14 -7.20
C VAL A 26 7.89 -19.45 -6.26
N GLU A 27 8.81 -20.20 -5.65
CA GLU A 27 9.87 -19.64 -4.83
C GLU A 27 10.98 -19.06 -5.73
N GLY A 28 11.46 -17.84 -5.44
CA GLY A 28 12.57 -17.22 -6.18
C GLY A 28 12.20 -16.73 -7.59
N PRO A 29 13.20 -16.54 -8.47
CA PRO A 29 13.01 -16.12 -9.87
C PRO A 29 12.15 -17.11 -10.67
N THR A 30 11.39 -16.60 -11.64
CA THR A 30 10.56 -17.41 -12.54
C THR A 30 10.36 -16.66 -13.86
N ASP A 31 10.18 -17.40 -14.94
CA ASP A 31 9.82 -16.89 -16.26
C ASP A 31 8.30 -16.98 -16.54
N ASP A 32 7.51 -17.49 -15.58
CA ASP A 32 6.06 -17.58 -15.72
C ASP A 32 5.43 -16.17 -15.75
N PRO A 33 4.87 -15.73 -16.89
CA PRO A 33 4.35 -14.37 -17.04
C PRO A 33 3.15 -14.09 -16.11
N ALA A 34 2.35 -15.10 -15.76
CA ALA A 34 1.21 -14.93 -14.87
C ALA A 34 1.67 -14.63 -13.44
N ILE A 35 2.72 -15.31 -12.97
CA ILE A 35 3.30 -15.08 -11.64
C ILE A 35 4.01 -13.72 -11.61
N LEU A 36 4.73 -13.35 -12.67
CA LEU A 36 5.40 -12.05 -12.76
C LEU A 36 4.40 -10.90 -12.73
N ALA A 37 3.30 -11.00 -13.49
CA ALA A 37 2.23 -10.01 -13.48
C ALA A 37 1.57 -9.89 -12.09
N LEU A 38 1.27 -11.03 -11.46
CA LEU A 38 0.70 -11.05 -10.11
C LEU A 38 1.63 -10.41 -9.08
N ARG A 39 2.94 -10.70 -9.12
CA ARG A 39 3.94 -10.09 -8.23
C ARG A 39 4.01 -8.57 -8.41
N GLN A 40 4.02 -8.09 -9.66
CA GLN A 40 3.95 -6.65 -9.92
C GLN A 40 2.69 -6.02 -9.36
N GLN A 41 1.53 -6.68 -9.53
CA GLN A 41 0.29 -6.21 -8.95
C GLN A 41 0.36 -6.14 -7.42
N GLN A 42 0.93 -7.16 -6.75
CA GLN A 42 1.10 -7.14 -5.29
C GLN A 42 2.02 -6.00 -4.83
N MET A 43 3.13 -5.75 -5.52
CA MET A 43 4.01 -4.60 -5.22
C MET A 43 3.26 -3.27 -5.35
N LYS A 44 2.50 -3.08 -6.43
CA LYS A 44 1.68 -1.89 -6.66
C LYS A 44 0.58 -1.74 -5.59
N ASN A 45 -0.07 -2.83 -5.18
CA ASN A 45 -1.08 -2.85 -4.12
C ASN A 45 -0.50 -2.40 -2.77
N MET A 46 0.65 -2.95 -2.38
CA MET A 46 1.32 -2.60 -1.11
C MET A 46 1.78 -1.16 -1.10
N LEU A 47 2.41 -0.69 -2.19
CA LEU A 47 2.87 0.69 -2.33
C LEU A 47 1.70 1.68 -2.27
N THR A 48 0.60 1.36 -2.96
CA THR A 48 -0.63 2.19 -2.95
C THR A 48 -1.24 2.24 -1.56
N THR A 49 -1.32 1.10 -0.88
CA THR A 49 -1.84 1.01 0.49
C THR A 49 -0.99 1.84 1.45
N LEU A 50 0.35 1.75 1.36
CA LEU A 50 1.27 2.52 2.19
C LEU A 50 1.10 4.03 1.97
N LEU A 51 1.13 4.47 0.71
CA LEU A 51 1.13 5.90 0.38
C LEU A 51 -0.22 6.56 0.56
N LEU A 52 -1.34 5.84 0.41
CA LEU A 52 -2.69 6.42 0.51
C LEU A 52 -3.35 6.19 1.87
N SER A 53 -2.65 5.56 2.81
CA SER A 53 -3.04 5.48 4.22
C SER A 53 -2.73 6.78 4.96
N GLN A 54 -3.46 7.05 6.05
CA GLN A 54 -3.14 8.18 6.92
C GLN A 54 -1.85 7.93 7.70
N GLY A 55 -1.04 8.98 7.85
CA GLY A 55 0.22 8.95 8.59
C GLY A 55 1.39 9.46 7.74
N VAL A 56 2.60 9.13 8.18
CA VAL A 56 3.85 9.47 7.48
C VAL A 56 4.39 8.20 6.81
N PRO A 57 4.27 8.06 5.47
CA PRO A 57 4.75 6.87 4.78
C PRO A 57 6.28 6.84 4.73
N MET A 58 6.86 5.65 4.86
CA MET A 58 8.28 5.40 4.69
C MET A 58 8.50 4.34 3.61
N ILE A 59 9.16 4.71 2.52
CA ILE A 59 9.55 3.79 1.45
C ILE A 59 10.97 3.31 1.74
N ARG A 60 11.18 1.99 1.67
CA ARG A 60 12.53 1.41 1.74
C ARG A 60 13.21 1.59 0.38
N MET A 61 14.40 2.19 0.40
CA MET A 61 15.17 2.47 -0.81
C MET A 61 15.33 1.20 -1.67
N GLY A 62 15.04 1.33 -2.96
CA GLY A 62 15.07 0.25 -3.94
C GLY A 62 13.71 -0.40 -4.18
N ASP A 63 12.74 -0.28 -3.28
CA ASP A 63 11.40 -0.85 -3.52
C ASP A 63 10.69 -0.16 -4.69
N GLU A 64 11.02 1.10 -4.96
CA GLU A 64 10.55 1.85 -6.13
C GLU A 64 11.01 1.25 -7.47
N ILE A 65 12.04 0.42 -7.48
CA ILE A 65 12.58 -0.27 -8.66
C ILE A 65 12.52 -1.81 -8.50
N ALA A 66 11.69 -2.32 -7.59
CA ALA A 66 11.59 -3.75 -7.28
C ALA A 66 12.94 -4.41 -6.95
N HIS A 67 13.75 -3.75 -6.11
CA HIS A 67 15.04 -4.27 -5.65
C HIS A 67 14.88 -5.61 -4.92
N SER A 68 15.78 -6.56 -5.22
CA SER A 68 15.76 -7.91 -4.67
C SER A 68 17.08 -8.25 -3.98
N GLN A 69 16.98 -8.92 -2.83
CA GLN A 69 18.13 -9.48 -2.10
C GLN A 69 18.20 -11.01 -2.27
N GLY A 70 17.58 -11.55 -3.32
CA GLY A 70 17.61 -12.99 -3.61
C GLY A 70 16.92 -13.86 -2.55
N GLY A 71 15.98 -13.30 -1.77
CA GLY A 71 15.33 -13.99 -0.66
C GLY A 71 16.09 -13.92 0.67
N ASN A 72 17.24 -13.25 0.72
CA ASN A 72 17.90 -12.91 1.98
C ASN A 72 17.09 -11.82 2.70
N ASN A 73 16.53 -12.12 3.87
CA ASN A 73 15.72 -11.18 4.66
C ASN A 73 16.51 -10.49 5.77
N ASN A 74 17.82 -10.73 5.84
CA ASN A 74 18.72 -10.22 6.87
C ASN A 74 20.11 -9.96 6.27
N ALA A 75 20.18 -9.18 5.19
CA ALA A 75 21.42 -8.92 4.43
C ALA A 75 22.37 -7.95 5.15
N TYR A 76 22.55 -8.08 6.47
CA TYR A 76 23.28 -7.12 7.31
C TYR A 76 24.80 -7.15 7.08
N CYS A 77 25.35 -8.31 6.70
CA CYS A 77 26.79 -8.53 6.46
C CYS A 77 27.13 -8.65 4.97
N GLN A 78 26.19 -8.33 4.07
CA GLN A 78 26.38 -8.43 2.63
C GLN A 78 26.76 -7.06 2.08
N ASP A 79 28.04 -6.81 1.84
CA ASP A 79 28.52 -5.65 1.06
C ASP A 79 28.89 -6.10 -0.36
N ASN A 80 27.86 -6.39 -1.15
CA ASN A 80 27.96 -6.94 -2.52
C ASN A 80 26.62 -6.79 -3.26
N ASP A 81 26.52 -7.39 -4.44
CA ASP A 81 25.34 -7.36 -5.33
C ASP A 81 24.02 -7.82 -4.67
N ILE A 82 24.04 -8.49 -3.50
CA ILE A 82 22.82 -8.83 -2.74
C ILE A 82 22.19 -7.58 -2.10
N SER A 83 22.99 -6.60 -1.69
CA SER A 83 22.52 -5.39 -1.00
C SER A 83 22.62 -4.13 -1.86
N TRP A 84 23.51 -4.12 -2.86
CA TRP A 84 23.72 -2.98 -3.73
C TRP A 84 22.53 -2.71 -4.64
N ILE A 85 22.21 -1.42 -4.82
CA ILE A 85 21.19 -1.01 -5.79
C ILE A 85 21.76 -1.10 -7.21
N ASN A 86 21.18 -1.99 -8.01
CA ASN A 86 21.48 -2.07 -9.44
C ASN A 86 20.64 -1.05 -10.23
N TRP A 87 21.31 -0.02 -10.75
CA TRP A 87 20.69 1.03 -11.57
C TRP A 87 20.53 0.67 -13.05
N ASN A 88 21.02 -0.49 -13.48
CA ASN A 88 20.76 -1.02 -14.83
C ASN A 88 19.36 -1.64 -14.86
N LEU A 89 18.35 -0.77 -14.87
CA LEU A 89 16.94 -1.16 -14.75
C LEU A 89 16.43 -1.86 -16.01
N THR A 90 15.74 -2.98 -15.80
CA THR A 90 14.89 -3.61 -16.82
C THR A 90 13.65 -2.75 -17.10
N ASP A 91 12.92 -3.07 -18.18
CA ASP A 91 11.68 -2.37 -18.53
C ASP A 91 10.62 -2.48 -17.42
N SER A 92 10.48 -3.65 -16.79
CA SER A 92 9.54 -3.83 -15.68
C SER A 92 9.92 -3.05 -14.42
N GLN A 93 11.21 -2.88 -14.14
CA GLN A 93 11.67 -2.04 -13.03
C GLN A 93 11.44 -0.56 -13.30
N ARG A 94 11.60 -0.11 -14.56
CA ARG A 94 11.25 1.25 -14.98
C ARG A 94 9.75 1.51 -14.83
N GLU A 95 8.91 0.56 -15.23
CA GLU A 95 7.46 0.66 -15.06
C GLU A 95 7.07 0.77 -13.57
N MET A 96 7.70 -0.01 -12.69
CA MET A 96 7.48 0.08 -11.24
C MET A 96 7.88 1.45 -10.69
N PHE A 97 9.00 2.01 -11.17
CA PHE A 97 9.47 3.34 -10.76
C PHE A 97 8.51 4.45 -11.19
N GLU A 98 8.03 4.39 -12.43
CA GLU A 98 7.03 5.32 -12.95
C GLU A 98 5.73 5.24 -12.16
N PHE A 99 5.26 4.03 -11.86
CA PHE A 99 4.09 3.82 -11.01
C PHE A 99 4.28 4.41 -9.62
N CYS A 100 5.44 4.17 -8.97
CA CYS A 100 5.76 4.75 -7.68
C CYS A 100 5.70 6.28 -7.71
N CYS A 101 6.31 6.89 -8.72
CA CYS A 101 6.27 8.33 -8.93
C CYS A 101 4.84 8.87 -9.10
N GLN A 102 3.97 8.13 -9.79
CA GLN A 102 2.55 8.49 -9.95
C GLN A 102 1.80 8.47 -8.62
N VAL A 103 1.94 7.42 -7.81
CA VAL A 103 1.27 7.34 -6.50
C VAL A 103 1.79 8.42 -5.55
N VAL A 104 3.11 8.66 -5.53
CA VAL A 104 3.70 9.75 -4.74
C VAL A 104 3.16 11.10 -5.18
N LYS A 105 2.94 11.33 -6.47
CA LYS A 105 2.34 12.56 -6.99
C LYS A 105 0.89 12.72 -6.52
N VAL A 106 0.09 11.65 -6.51
CA VAL A 106 -1.27 11.66 -5.95
C VAL A 106 -1.24 12.02 -4.46
N TRP A 107 -0.40 11.33 -3.69
CA TRP A 107 -0.24 11.59 -2.25
C TRP A 107 0.16 13.05 -1.99
N ARG A 108 1.18 13.56 -2.68
CA ARG A 108 1.68 14.94 -2.49
C ARG A 108 0.66 16.01 -2.84
N ASN A 109 -0.13 15.79 -3.89
CA ASN A 109 -1.04 16.81 -4.43
C ASN A 109 -2.42 16.82 -3.75
N ASN A 110 -2.73 15.84 -2.91
CA ASN A 110 -4.01 15.78 -2.21
C ASN A 110 -3.80 15.76 -0.69
N PRO A 111 -4.04 16.89 0.02
CA PRO A 111 -3.83 16.97 1.47
C PRO A 111 -4.71 16.02 2.30
N VAL A 112 -5.73 15.40 1.71
CA VAL A 112 -6.57 14.39 2.38
C VAL A 112 -5.77 13.18 2.86
N PHE A 113 -4.59 12.92 2.28
CA PHE A 113 -3.67 11.86 2.71
C PHE A 113 -2.55 12.33 3.66
N GLN A 114 -2.58 13.61 4.07
CA GLN A 114 -1.53 14.26 4.87
C GLN A 114 -2.13 14.98 6.09
N ARG A 115 -3.26 14.48 6.59
CA ARG A 115 -3.99 15.07 7.71
C ARG A 115 -3.18 15.02 9.00
N ARG A 116 -3.37 16.01 9.86
CA ARG A 116 -2.79 16.08 11.21
C ARG A 116 -3.74 15.48 12.24
N ASN A 117 -5.04 15.60 12.00
CA ASN A 117 -6.11 15.12 12.85
C ASN A 117 -6.74 13.85 12.28
N PHE A 118 -7.18 12.97 13.19
CA PHE A 118 -7.95 11.78 12.83
C PHE A 118 -9.31 12.15 12.23
N PHE A 119 -9.76 11.34 11.29
CA PHE A 119 -11.15 11.37 10.86
C PHE A 119 -12.09 11.03 12.02
N GLN A 120 -13.21 11.73 12.11
CA GLN A 120 -14.22 11.55 13.14
C GLN A 120 -15.32 10.57 12.72
N GLY A 121 -15.59 10.43 11.41
CA GLY A 121 -16.65 9.56 10.89
C GLY A 121 -18.06 10.00 11.31
N GLN A 122 -18.21 11.25 11.75
CA GLN A 122 -19.46 11.83 12.22
C GLN A 122 -19.84 13.06 11.38
N PRO A 123 -21.14 13.34 11.21
CA PRO A 123 -21.60 14.57 10.60
C PRO A 123 -21.08 15.79 11.36
N ILE A 124 -20.30 16.64 10.71
CA ILE A 124 -19.83 17.88 11.32
C ILE A 124 -21.05 18.79 11.50
N ARG A 125 -21.42 19.07 12.75
CA ARG A 125 -22.57 19.91 13.17
C ARG A 125 -23.96 19.39 12.75
N GLY A 126 -24.18 18.07 12.76
CA GLY A 126 -25.53 17.46 12.68
C GLY A 126 -26.29 17.63 11.36
N GLN A 127 -25.73 18.38 10.40
CA GLN A 127 -26.24 18.55 9.03
C GLN A 127 -25.15 18.45 7.95
N GLY A 128 -23.89 18.15 8.33
CA GLY A 128 -22.75 18.07 7.41
C GLY A 128 -22.46 16.66 6.91
N GLN A 129 -21.80 16.57 5.75
CA GLN A 129 -21.23 15.32 5.22
C GLN A 129 -20.15 14.79 6.19
N LYS A 130 -20.00 13.46 6.30
CA LYS A 130 -18.90 12.88 7.09
C LYS A 130 -17.57 13.17 6.38
N ASP A 131 -16.51 13.20 7.17
CA ASP A 131 -15.14 13.35 6.67
C ASP A 131 -14.57 12.03 6.09
N ILE A 132 -15.12 10.89 6.52
CA ILE A 132 -14.83 9.56 5.99
C ILE A 132 -16.10 8.71 5.90
N HIS A 133 -16.23 7.95 4.82
CA HIS A 133 -17.25 6.91 4.67
C HIS A 133 -16.60 5.58 4.28
N TRP A 134 -17.15 4.50 4.83
CA TRP A 134 -16.69 3.14 4.57
C TRP A 134 -17.80 2.36 3.88
N TYR A 135 -17.50 1.82 2.71
CA TYR A 135 -18.47 1.12 1.86
C TYR A 135 -18.12 -0.35 1.72
N GLY A 136 -19.14 -1.20 1.75
CA GLY A 136 -19.01 -2.56 1.21
C GLY A 136 -18.96 -2.53 -0.32
N ALA A 137 -18.58 -3.66 -0.95
CA ALA A 137 -18.54 -3.77 -2.41
C ALA A 137 -19.89 -3.48 -3.10
N HIS A 138 -21.00 -3.63 -2.39
CA HIS A 138 -22.35 -3.37 -2.89
C HIS A 138 -22.77 -1.89 -2.81
N GLY A 139 -21.85 -0.97 -2.51
CA GLY A 139 -22.07 0.48 -2.52
C GLY A 139 -22.84 1.04 -1.33
N LYS A 140 -23.16 0.22 -0.32
CA LYS A 140 -23.78 0.69 0.93
C LYS A 140 -22.71 0.93 1.98
N GLU A 141 -22.96 1.92 2.83
CA GLU A 141 -22.12 2.21 3.98
C GLU A 141 -22.10 1.00 4.94
N MET A 142 -20.92 0.62 5.42
CA MET A 142 -20.73 -0.53 6.28
C MET A 142 -21.43 -0.34 7.62
N THR A 143 -22.18 -1.36 8.03
CA THR A 143 -22.77 -1.45 9.37
C THR A 143 -21.78 -2.05 10.37
N ASP A 144 -22.06 -1.93 11.68
CA ASP A 144 -21.24 -2.57 12.73
C ASP A 144 -21.10 -4.09 12.52
N ASN A 145 -22.16 -4.74 12.02
CA ASN A 145 -22.11 -6.17 11.69
C ASN A 145 -21.14 -6.46 10.54
N ASP A 146 -21.06 -5.58 9.54
CA ASP A 146 -20.12 -5.72 8.43
C ASP A 146 -18.67 -5.55 8.91
N TRP A 147 -18.43 -4.67 9.87
CA TRP A 147 -17.12 -4.49 10.51
C TRP A 147 -16.65 -5.71 11.31
N HIS A 148 -17.58 -6.38 12.00
CA HIS A 148 -17.29 -7.58 12.77
C HIS A 148 -17.24 -8.86 11.92
N ALA A 149 -17.64 -8.80 10.64
CA ALA A 149 -17.49 -9.92 9.73
C ALA A 149 -15.99 -10.18 9.46
N ALA A 150 -15.43 -11.19 10.11
CA ALA A 150 -14.00 -11.58 10.09
C ALA A 150 -13.36 -11.86 8.71
N HIS A 151 -14.09 -11.64 7.62
CA HIS A 151 -13.73 -12.00 6.24
C HIS A 151 -13.96 -10.84 5.24
N ALA A 152 -14.11 -9.61 5.72
CA ALA A 152 -14.12 -8.42 4.86
C ALA A 152 -12.74 -8.22 4.20
N ARG A 153 -12.56 -8.85 3.03
CA ARG A 153 -11.36 -8.71 2.18
C ARG A 153 -11.53 -7.66 1.08
N CYS A 154 -12.65 -6.95 1.09
CA CYS A 154 -12.97 -5.91 0.11
C CYS A 154 -13.62 -4.75 0.86
N LEU A 155 -13.15 -3.53 0.61
CA LEU A 155 -13.72 -2.33 1.20
C LEU A 155 -13.51 -1.13 0.29
N GLY A 156 -14.46 -0.20 0.34
CA GLY A 156 -14.35 1.13 -0.26
C GLY A 156 -14.18 2.17 0.85
N VAL A 157 -13.30 3.16 0.65
CA VAL A 157 -13.12 4.29 1.56
C VAL A 157 -13.27 5.59 0.79
N LEU A 158 -14.28 6.38 1.12
CA LEU A 158 -14.44 7.73 0.58
C LEU A 158 -13.89 8.73 1.60
N LEU A 159 -12.80 9.39 1.23
CA LEU A 159 -12.21 10.47 2.02
C LEU A 159 -12.74 11.80 1.49
N ASN A 160 -13.41 12.57 2.35
CA ASN A 160 -13.96 13.86 1.97
C ASN A 160 -12.83 14.92 1.90
N GLY A 161 -12.73 15.61 0.77
CA GLY A 161 -11.75 16.67 0.53
C GLY A 161 -12.06 17.98 1.26
N GLU A 162 -13.30 18.17 1.75
CA GLU A 162 -13.71 19.31 2.58
C GLU A 162 -13.25 19.11 4.03
N MET A 163 -11.96 19.35 4.29
CA MET A 163 -11.32 19.08 5.57
C MET A 163 -11.56 20.22 6.56
N THR A 164 -12.80 20.39 7.01
CA THR A 164 -13.20 21.54 7.86
C THR A 164 -12.50 21.62 9.22
N ASP A 165 -11.87 20.53 9.67
CA ASP A 165 -11.10 20.43 10.90
C ASP A 165 -9.57 20.56 10.69
N GLU A 166 -9.12 20.82 9.45
CA GLU A 166 -7.72 21.01 9.11
C GLU A 166 -7.43 22.46 8.71
N VAL A 167 -6.42 23.03 9.35
CA VAL A 167 -5.93 24.38 9.06
C VAL A 167 -4.42 24.39 8.91
N ASP A 168 -3.91 25.29 8.07
CA ASP A 168 -2.48 25.51 7.96
C ASP A 168 -1.91 26.31 9.15
N GLU A 169 -0.60 26.55 9.13
CA GLU A 169 0.11 27.30 10.18
C GLU A 169 -0.39 28.74 10.37
N ARG A 170 -1.18 29.27 9.42
CA ARG A 170 -1.77 30.61 9.46
C ARG A 170 -3.27 30.57 9.78
N GLY A 171 -3.83 29.40 10.11
CA GLY A 171 -5.24 29.23 10.41
C GLY A 171 -6.15 29.23 9.17
N ARG A 172 -5.60 29.09 7.95
CA ARG A 172 -6.41 28.99 6.73
C ARG A 172 -6.87 27.55 6.55
N GLN A 173 -8.13 27.37 6.17
CA GLN A 173 -8.69 26.05 5.93
C GLN A 173 -7.94 25.32 4.80
N ILE A 174 -7.60 24.07 5.05
CA ILE A 174 -7.01 23.17 4.05
C ILE A 174 -8.16 22.41 3.37
N ASN A 175 -8.15 22.35 2.04
CA ASN A 175 -9.08 21.53 1.29
C ASN A 175 -8.30 20.70 0.26
N GLY A 176 -8.86 19.56 -0.11
CA GLY A 176 -8.29 18.61 -1.05
C GLY A 176 -9.36 18.07 -1.99
N GLN A 177 -9.03 17.01 -2.73
CA GLN A 177 -9.98 16.35 -3.60
C GLN A 177 -10.63 15.17 -2.86
N THR A 178 -11.95 15.10 -2.89
CA THR A 178 -12.69 13.92 -2.41
C THR A 178 -12.24 12.70 -3.21
N THR A 179 -11.79 11.66 -2.51
CA THR A 179 -11.17 10.49 -3.14
C THR A 179 -11.80 9.20 -2.64
N LEU A 180 -12.20 8.33 -3.57
CA LEU A 180 -12.67 6.98 -3.29
C LEU A 180 -11.55 5.96 -3.54
N LEU A 181 -11.13 5.26 -2.49
CA LEU A 181 -10.22 4.12 -2.56
C LEU A 181 -11.02 2.83 -2.57
N LEU A 182 -10.77 1.95 -3.55
CA LEU A 182 -11.36 0.63 -3.62
C LEU A 182 -10.28 -0.42 -3.43
N LEU A 183 -10.37 -1.21 -2.37
CA LEU A 183 -9.38 -2.22 -2.01
C LEU A 183 -10.01 -3.60 -2.13
N ASN A 184 -9.42 -4.46 -2.96
CA ASN A 184 -9.82 -5.86 -3.11
C ASN A 184 -8.62 -6.79 -2.84
N ALA A 185 -8.64 -7.46 -1.69
CA ALA A 185 -7.66 -8.47 -1.29
C ALA A 185 -8.15 -9.91 -1.54
N ARG A 186 -9.26 -10.11 -2.26
CA ARG A 186 -9.68 -11.45 -2.69
C ARG A 186 -8.86 -11.90 -3.88
N GLN A 187 -8.71 -13.22 -4.01
CA GLN A 187 -8.09 -13.86 -5.18
C GLN A 187 -8.95 -13.79 -6.45
N ARG A 188 -10.21 -13.36 -6.32
CA ARG A 188 -11.17 -13.24 -7.41
C ARG A 188 -11.59 -11.79 -7.60
N GLU A 189 -12.03 -11.49 -8.81
CA GLU A 189 -12.67 -10.22 -9.14
C GLU A 189 -13.91 -10.00 -8.26
N VAL A 190 -14.14 -8.75 -7.92
CA VAL A 190 -15.29 -8.28 -7.14
C VAL A 190 -15.79 -7.02 -7.81
N GLU A 191 -17.08 -7.02 -8.16
CA GLU A 191 -17.75 -5.84 -8.69
C GLU A 191 -18.04 -4.87 -7.55
N PHE A 192 -17.68 -3.60 -7.76
CA PHE A 192 -17.98 -2.51 -6.84
C PHE A 192 -19.08 -1.63 -7.42
N THR A 193 -20.15 -1.43 -6.64
CA THR A 193 -21.11 -0.35 -6.90
C THR A 193 -20.56 0.93 -6.29
N ILE A 194 -20.29 1.94 -7.13
CA ILE A 194 -19.83 3.27 -6.67
C ILE A 194 -21.02 4.02 -6.02
N PRO A 195 -20.83 4.66 -4.85
CA PRO A 195 -21.87 5.43 -4.16
C PRO A 195 -22.27 6.73 -4.89
#